data_AF-A0A841Z5B4-F1
#
_entry.id   AF-A0A841Z5B4-F1
#
_cell.length_a   1.000
_cell.length_b   1.000
_cell.length_c   1.000
_cell.angle_alpha   90.00
_cell.angle_beta   90.00
_cell.angle_gamma   90.00
#
_symmetry.space_group_name_H-M   'P 1'
#
loop_
_entity.id
_entity.type
_entity.pdbx_description
1 polymer ?
#
loop_
_entity_poly.entity_id
_entity_poly.type
_entity_poly.pdbx_seq_one_letter_code
_entity_poly.pdbx_strand_id
1 'polypeptide(L)'
;MRRRFSLILIVGLLFLMTSCSTAPNGLNDNKSASPDKEADKIATQAIEGVFNGDLSEYIKLDAKTEIPTYKSSYKEVLDSKDYLYGAYYQKNKICYLFTFIDNEKPEKLELTLQKKDGSWQLIALTPWDTKGTDLTEKEIYNKIGKGTGDDIRIFERGATFMRI
;
A
#
# COMPACT_ATOMS: atom_id res chain seq x y z
N MET A 1 -57.88 -6.31 -51.48
CA MET A 1 -57.06 -6.74 -52.65
C MET A 1 -55.61 -6.25 -52.47
N ARG A 2 -54.65 -7.17 -52.64
CA ARG A 2 -53.24 -7.02 -53.12
C ARG A 2 -52.39 -5.82 -52.62
N ARG A 3 -51.38 -6.07 -51.76
CA ARG A 3 -49.94 -6.30 -52.06
C ARG A 3 -49.09 -5.04 -52.34
N ARG A 4 -48.01 -4.87 -51.56
CA ARG A 4 -46.61 -4.45 -51.92
C ARG A 4 -45.80 -4.35 -50.59
N PHE A 5 -44.94 -5.31 -50.25
CA PHE A 5 -43.53 -5.54 -50.64
C PHE A 5 -42.51 -4.48 -50.17
N SER A 6 -41.64 -4.96 -49.26
CA SER A 6 -40.28 -4.59 -48.78
C SER A 6 -39.48 -3.46 -49.43
N LEU A 7 -38.64 -2.76 -48.64
CA LEU A 7 -37.15 -2.85 -48.68
C LEU A 7 -36.43 -1.82 -47.73
N ILE A 8 -35.48 -2.34 -46.93
CA ILE A 8 -34.08 -1.84 -46.68
C ILE A 8 -33.89 -0.49 -45.97
N LEU A 9 -33.41 -0.43 -44.71
CA LEU A 9 -32.01 -0.51 -44.19
C LEU A 9 -31.11 0.70 -44.54
N ILE A 10 -30.73 1.49 -43.54
CA ILE A 10 -29.51 2.33 -43.38
C ILE A 10 -29.53 2.77 -41.89
N VAL A 11 -28.73 2.22 -40.98
CA VAL A 11 -27.27 2.37 -40.76
C VAL A 11 -26.88 3.78 -40.29
N GLY A 12 -26.20 3.85 -39.14
CA GLY A 12 -25.56 5.06 -38.61
C GLY A 12 -25.88 5.26 -37.13
N LEU A 13 -25.34 4.48 -36.18
CA LEU A 13 -24.00 4.65 -35.60
C LEU A 13 -23.78 6.06 -34.99
N LEU A 14 -23.20 6.09 -33.77
CA LEU A 14 -22.75 7.24 -32.95
C LEU A 14 -23.83 7.67 -31.93
N PHE A 15 -23.75 7.36 -30.63
CA PHE A 15 -22.59 7.41 -29.73
C PHE A 15 -22.55 6.19 -28.79
N LEU A 16 -21.68 5.24 -29.10
CA LEU A 16 -20.94 4.49 -28.09
C LEU A 16 -19.63 5.25 -27.83
N MET A 17 -19.10 5.09 -26.62
CA MET A 17 -17.86 5.69 -26.08
C MET A 17 -18.08 7.13 -25.55
N THR A 18 -17.91 7.45 -24.27
CA THR A 18 -16.89 6.96 -23.35
C THR A 18 -17.44 6.86 -21.92
N SER A 19 -18.02 5.73 -21.55
CA SER A 19 -17.69 5.21 -20.22
C SER A 19 -16.29 4.62 -20.35
N CYS A 20 -15.26 5.44 -20.10
CA CYS A 20 -14.00 4.88 -19.62
C CYS A 20 -14.35 4.17 -18.31
N SER A 21 -14.76 2.91 -18.43
CA SER A 21 -14.59 1.95 -17.37
C SER A 21 -13.08 1.90 -17.15
N THR A 22 -12.58 2.73 -16.23
CA THR A 22 -11.43 2.33 -15.44
C THR A 22 -11.88 1.05 -14.76
N ALA A 23 -11.56 -0.08 -15.36
CA ALA A 23 -11.75 -1.37 -14.74
C ALA A 23 -11.20 -1.25 -13.30
N PRO A 24 -11.96 -1.58 -12.25
CA PRO A 24 -11.32 -1.82 -10.97
C PRO A 24 -10.41 -3.00 -11.25
N ASN A 25 -9.10 -2.79 -11.13
CA ASN A 25 -8.09 -3.80 -11.37
C ASN A 25 -8.21 -4.91 -10.30
N GLY A 26 -9.33 -5.63 -10.15
CA GLY A 26 -9.56 -6.81 -9.30
C GLY A 26 -9.12 -6.76 -7.83
N LEU A 27 -8.62 -5.63 -7.34
CA LEU A 27 -7.84 -5.51 -6.12
C LEU A 27 -8.63 -4.71 -5.09
N ASN A 28 -8.62 -5.20 -3.86
CA ASN A 28 -9.47 -4.72 -2.78
C ASN A 28 -8.60 -3.91 -1.83
N ASP A 29 -8.89 -2.63 -1.63
CA ASP A 29 -8.09 -1.81 -0.69
C ASP A 29 -8.43 -2.08 0.78
N ASN A 30 -9.32 -3.03 1.07
CA ASN A 30 -9.87 -3.31 2.39
C ASN A 30 -10.14 -2.00 3.17
N LYS A 31 -11.07 -1.20 2.63
CA LYS A 31 -11.40 0.18 3.08
C LYS A 31 -12.00 0.28 4.49
N SER A 32 -11.84 -0.73 5.34
CA SER A 32 -12.26 -0.66 6.73
C SER A 32 -11.33 0.29 7.50
N ALA A 33 -11.86 0.90 8.56
CA ALA A 33 -11.06 1.77 9.40
C ALA A 33 -9.86 1.00 9.98
N SER A 34 -8.76 1.72 10.20
CA SER A 34 -7.64 1.19 10.95
C SER A 34 -8.11 0.63 12.30
N PRO A 35 -7.74 -0.61 12.65
CA PRO A 35 -8.03 -1.18 13.95
C PRO A 35 -7.17 -0.56 15.07
N ASP A 36 -6.05 0.10 14.74
CA ASP A 36 -5.16 0.73 15.73
C ASP A 36 -4.52 2.03 15.17
N LYS A 37 -5.22 3.15 15.38
CA LYS A 37 -4.79 4.47 14.87
C LYS A 37 -3.49 4.98 15.50
N GLU A 38 -3.17 4.54 16.71
CA GLU A 38 -1.94 4.95 17.39
C GLU A 38 -0.74 4.29 16.71
N ALA A 39 -0.83 2.99 16.42
CA ALA A 39 0.18 2.28 15.67
C ALA A 39 0.43 2.91 14.29
N ASP A 40 -0.64 3.23 13.55
CA ASP A 40 -0.51 3.80 12.20
C ASP A 40 0.14 5.19 12.22
N LYS A 41 -0.18 5.99 13.24
CA LYS A 41 0.47 7.29 13.45
C LYS A 41 1.96 7.10 13.67
N ILE A 42 2.36 6.19 14.57
CA ILE A 42 3.76 5.90 14.83
C ILE A 42 4.46 5.39 13.56
N ALA A 43 3.83 4.50 12.80
CA ALA A 43 4.38 3.99 11.55
C ALA A 43 4.58 5.09 10.50
N THR A 44 3.61 5.99 10.35
CA THR A 44 3.72 7.13 9.42
C THR A 44 4.86 8.07 9.82
N GLN A 45 4.97 8.39 11.11
CA GLN A 45 6.04 9.23 11.62
C GLN A 45 7.41 8.57 11.48
N ALA A 46 7.50 7.24 11.69
CA ALA A 46 8.73 6.50 11.47
C ALA A 46 9.13 6.48 9.99
N ILE A 47 8.18 6.32 9.06
CA ILE A 47 8.46 6.43 7.61
C ILE A 47 9.06 7.81 7.31
N GLU A 48 8.41 8.89 7.74
CA GLU A 48 8.92 10.26 7.55
C GLU A 48 10.32 10.45 8.17
N GLY A 49 10.54 9.91 9.38
CA GLY A 49 11.84 9.93 10.04
C GLY A 49 12.95 9.22 9.26
N VAL A 50 12.65 8.09 8.58
CA VAL A 50 13.61 7.44 7.68
C VAL A 50 14.04 8.37 6.55
N PHE A 51 13.10 9.05 5.89
CA PHE A 51 13.42 10.01 4.83
C PHE A 51 14.21 11.22 5.32
N ASN A 52 14.02 11.61 6.57
CA ASN A 52 14.78 12.69 7.21
C ASN A 52 16.15 12.22 7.74
N GLY A 53 16.42 10.91 7.75
CA GLY A 53 17.62 10.33 8.36
C GLY A 53 17.62 10.40 9.89
N ASP A 54 16.47 10.62 10.52
CA ASP A 54 16.33 10.76 11.97
C ASP A 54 15.11 9.97 12.47
N LEU A 55 15.39 8.97 13.30
CA LEU A 55 14.39 8.15 13.96
C LEU A 55 14.41 8.30 15.49
N SER A 56 15.19 9.24 16.02
CA SER A 56 15.47 9.37 17.45
C SER A 56 14.23 9.49 18.34
N GLU A 57 13.13 10.05 17.82
CA GLU A 57 11.87 10.21 18.54
C GLU A 57 11.02 8.93 18.63
N TYR A 58 11.21 7.96 17.72
CA TYR A 58 10.29 6.82 17.56
C TYR A 58 10.85 5.50 18.07
N ILE A 59 12.08 5.53 18.61
CA ILE A 59 12.95 4.35 18.58
C ILE A 59 13.74 4.13 19.87
N LYS A 60 13.52 2.93 20.44
CA LYS A 60 14.51 2.15 21.21
C LYS A 60 15.02 0.96 20.37
N LEU A 61 15.29 1.18 19.09
CA LEU A 61 16.01 0.19 18.27
C LEU A 61 17.42 0.10 18.82
N ASP A 62 17.98 -1.10 18.71
CA ASP A 62 19.38 -1.31 19.00
C ASP A 62 20.22 -0.31 18.18
N ALA A 63 21.27 0.26 18.78
CA ALA A 63 22.08 1.35 18.21
C ALA A 63 22.79 0.98 16.88
N LYS A 64 22.58 -0.26 16.41
CA LYS A 64 23.11 -0.85 15.19
C LYS A 64 22.12 -0.89 14.03
N THR A 65 20.88 -0.41 14.20
CA THR A 65 19.94 -0.44 13.08
C THR A 65 20.33 0.60 12.04
N GLU A 66 20.65 0.13 10.84
CA GLU A 66 20.96 0.99 9.71
C GLU A 66 19.67 1.61 9.16
N ILE A 67 19.65 2.94 9.05
CA ILE A 67 18.54 3.66 8.45
C ILE A 67 18.80 3.71 6.93
N PRO A 68 17.89 3.20 6.10
CA PRO A 68 18.07 3.28 4.65
C PRO A 68 17.96 4.75 4.20
N THR A 69 18.74 5.10 3.18
CA THR A 69 18.76 6.44 2.58
C THR A 69 18.16 6.39 1.19
N TYR A 70 17.24 7.31 0.90
CA TYR A 70 16.61 7.47 -0.41
C TYR A 70 17.00 8.80 -1.04
N LYS A 71 16.89 8.91 -2.36
CA LYS A 71 17.19 10.17 -3.07
C LYS A 71 16.01 11.15 -3.04
N SER A 72 14.81 10.63 -3.19
CA SER A 72 13.56 11.38 -3.09
C SER A 72 13.26 11.72 -1.63
N SER A 73 12.72 12.91 -1.42
CA SER A 73 12.13 13.31 -0.15
C SER A 73 10.77 12.62 0.07
N TYR A 74 10.36 12.51 1.34
CA TYR A 74 9.04 11.97 1.67
C TYR A 74 7.91 12.73 0.97
N LYS A 75 8.02 14.06 0.92
CA LYS A 75 7.04 14.93 0.25
C LYS A 75 6.94 14.64 -1.25
N GLU A 76 8.06 14.47 -1.95
CA GLU A 76 8.05 14.14 -3.38
C GLU A 76 7.37 12.80 -3.64
N VAL A 77 7.61 11.80 -2.80
CA VAL A 77 6.93 10.51 -2.88
C VAL A 77 5.42 10.68 -2.70
N LEU A 78 4.97 11.42 -1.68
CA LEU A 78 3.53 11.64 -1.45
C LEU A 78 2.87 12.44 -2.59
N ASP A 79 3.55 13.47 -3.09
CA ASP A 79 3.04 14.33 -4.16
C ASP A 79 2.90 13.56 -5.49
N SER A 80 3.72 12.52 -5.71
CA SER A 80 3.60 11.62 -6.86
C SER A 80 2.30 10.81 -6.87
N LYS A 81 1.73 10.55 -5.67
CA LYS A 81 0.57 9.67 -5.44
C LYS A 81 0.71 8.27 -6.03
N ASP A 82 1.93 7.86 -6.33
CA ASP A 82 2.22 6.58 -6.95
C ASP A 82 3.08 5.76 -6.02
N TYR A 83 2.48 5.35 -4.90
CA TYR A 83 3.08 4.53 -3.86
C TYR A 83 2.03 3.57 -3.28
N LEU A 84 2.48 2.48 -2.65
CA LEU A 84 1.60 1.59 -1.88
C LEU A 84 1.97 1.74 -0.41
N TYR A 85 0.97 2.09 0.41
CA TYR A 85 1.08 2.06 1.86
C TYR A 85 0.02 1.13 2.43
N GLY A 86 0.44 0.09 3.14
CA GLY A 86 -0.47 -0.86 3.75
C GLY A 86 0.13 -1.57 4.95
N ALA A 87 -0.70 -2.33 5.64
CA ALA A 87 -0.35 -3.03 6.87
C ALA A 87 -0.99 -4.41 6.95
N TYR A 88 -0.28 -5.30 7.64
CA TYR A 88 -0.77 -6.58 8.12
C TYR A 88 -0.83 -6.57 9.65
N TYR A 89 -2.04 -6.70 10.20
CA TYR A 89 -2.32 -6.63 11.62
C TYR A 89 -2.36 -8.01 12.26
N GLN A 90 -1.63 -8.14 13.37
CA GLN A 90 -1.72 -9.24 14.32
C GLN A 90 -2.02 -8.66 15.70
N LYS A 91 -2.37 -9.52 16.66
CA LYS A 91 -2.82 -9.10 17.99
C LYS A 91 -1.86 -8.14 18.71
N ASN A 92 -0.56 -8.38 18.63
CA ASN A 92 0.48 -7.57 19.29
C ASN A 92 1.60 -7.13 18.34
N LYS A 93 1.44 -7.32 17.03
CA LYS A 93 2.46 -7.02 16.02
C LYS A 93 1.79 -6.52 14.75
N ILE A 94 2.40 -5.54 14.09
CA ILE A 94 1.90 -5.01 12.81
C ILE A 94 3.08 -4.84 11.87
N CYS A 95 2.95 -5.40 10.67
CA CYS A 95 3.94 -5.26 9.60
C CYS A 95 3.43 -4.23 8.57
N TYR A 96 4.11 -3.09 8.45
CA TYR A 96 3.80 -2.03 7.50
C TYR A 96 4.69 -2.13 6.26
N LEU A 97 4.10 -1.95 5.08
CA LEU A 97 4.77 -1.87 3.80
C LEU A 97 4.59 -0.47 3.23
N PHE A 98 5.70 0.18 2.88
CA PHE A 98 5.71 1.40 2.09
C PHE A 98 6.57 1.21 0.84
N THR A 99 5.96 1.05 -0.33
CA THR A 99 6.70 0.95 -1.59
C THR A 99 6.46 2.18 -2.45
N PHE A 100 7.51 2.69 -3.08
CA PHE A 100 7.51 3.96 -3.79
C PHE A 100 8.56 3.97 -4.91
N ILE A 101 8.50 4.97 -5.78
CA ILE A 101 9.54 5.19 -6.80
C ILE A 101 10.55 6.19 -6.26
N ASP A 102 11.81 5.76 -6.13
CA ASP A 102 12.96 6.61 -5.81
C ASP A 102 13.83 6.77 -7.06
N ASN A 103 13.86 7.96 -7.64
CA ASN A 103 14.68 8.26 -8.83
C ASN A 103 14.57 7.17 -9.91
N GLU A 104 13.34 6.92 -10.38
CA GLU A 104 12.97 5.92 -11.40
C GLU A 104 13.11 4.45 -10.99
N LYS A 105 13.52 4.15 -9.75
CA LYS A 105 13.64 2.78 -9.24
C LYS A 105 12.55 2.48 -8.20
N PRO A 106 11.92 1.30 -8.27
CA PRO A 106 11.02 0.87 -7.21
C PRO A 106 11.82 0.53 -5.96
N GLU A 107 11.46 1.16 -4.85
CA GLU A 107 12.01 0.93 -3.52
C GLU A 107 10.93 0.43 -2.57
N LYS A 108 11.36 -0.18 -1.47
CA LYS A 108 10.48 -0.59 -0.37
C LYS A 108 11.09 -0.26 0.98
N LEU A 109 10.21 0.15 1.89
CA LEU A 109 10.48 0.33 3.29
C LEU A 109 9.52 -0.55 4.10
N GLU A 110 10.10 -1.36 4.98
CA GLU A 110 9.37 -2.33 5.79
C GLU A 110 9.52 -1.97 7.27
N LEU A 111 8.41 -1.87 8.00
CA LEU A 111 8.41 -1.55 9.42
C LEU A 111 7.65 -2.59 10.21
N THR A 112 8.18 -3.01 11.36
CA THR A 112 7.45 -3.86 12.31
C THR A 112 7.23 -3.13 13.61
N LEU A 113 5.97 -2.86 13.96
CA LEU A 113 5.61 -2.42 15.30
C LEU A 113 5.21 -3.62 16.15
N GLN A 114 5.63 -3.62 17.42
CA GLN A 114 5.19 -4.61 18.40
C GLN A 114 4.71 -3.91 19.67
N LYS A 115 3.61 -4.38 20.23
CA LYS A 115 3.06 -3.88 21.49
C LYS A 115 3.87 -4.47 22.65
N LYS A 116 4.59 -3.63 23.38
CA LYS A 116 5.38 -3.96 24.58
C LYS A 116 4.93 -3.06 25.73
N ASP A 117 4.57 -3.67 26.85
CA ASP A 117 4.07 -2.98 28.05
C ASP A 117 2.89 -2.03 27.77
N GLY A 118 2.04 -2.39 26.82
CA GLY A 118 0.85 -1.61 26.43
C GLY A 118 1.10 -0.54 25.36
N SER A 119 2.34 -0.25 25.01
CA SER A 119 2.70 0.76 24.00
C SER A 119 3.28 0.13 22.73
N TRP A 120 3.01 0.74 21.59
CA TRP A 120 3.61 0.33 20.31
C TRP A 120 5.06 0.80 20.23
N GLN A 121 5.95 -0.09 19.79
CA GLN A 121 7.36 0.20 19.60
C GLN A 121 7.81 -0.32 18.24
N LEU A 122 8.61 0.46 17.53
CA LEU A 122 9.28 0.00 16.31
C LEU A 122 10.40 -0.96 16.70
N ILE A 123 10.30 -2.21 16.22
CA ILE A 123 11.22 -3.30 16.57
C ILE A 123 12.06 -3.80 15.41
N ALA A 124 11.66 -3.49 14.17
CA ALA A 124 12.42 -3.85 12.97
C ALA A 124 12.15 -2.84 11.86
N LEU A 125 13.21 -2.55 11.10
CA LEU A 125 13.22 -1.69 9.93
C LEU A 125 13.99 -2.43 8.84
N THR A 126 13.33 -2.73 7.73
CA THR A 126 13.88 -3.37 6.51
C THR A 126 15.04 -4.35 6.78
N PRO A 127 14.75 -5.63 7.08
CA PRO A 127 13.49 -6.34 6.84
C PRO A 127 12.49 -6.33 8.01
N TRP A 128 11.27 -6.84 7.74
CA TRP A 128 10.28 -7.13 8.79
C TRP A 128 10.78 -8.17 9.81
N ASP A 129 10.29 -8.08 11.06
CA ASP A 129 10.36 -9.19 12.01
C ASP A 129 9.10 -10.05 11.91
N THR A 130 9.17 -11.11 11.12
CA THR A 130 8.08 -12.09 10.94
C THR A 130 8.05 -13.20 12.00
N LYS A 131 8.84 -13.13 13.07
CA LYS A 131 8.77 -14.14 14.13
C LYS A 131 7.39 -14.14 14.80
N GLY A 132 6.78 -15.31 14.93
CA GLY A 132 5.47 -15.49 15.58
C GLY A 132 4.27 -15.31 14.66
N THR A 133 4.46 -15.16 13.35
CA THR A 133 3.41 -15.31 12.33
C THR A 133 3.64 -16.58 11.51
N ASP A 134 2.55 -17.19 11.05
CA ASP A 134 2.58 -18.33 10.12
C ASP A 134 2.87 -17.91 8.67
N LEU A 135 2.84 -16.61 8.40
CA LEU A 135 3.12 -16.02 7.07
C LEU A 135 4.59 -15.63 6.92
N THR A 136 5.15 -15.96 5.78
CA THR A 136 6.44 -15.45 5.30
C THR A 136 6.36 -13.99 4.88
N GLU A 137 7.52 -13.30 4.79
CA GLU A 137 7.61 -11.93 4.27
C GLU A 137 6.96 -11.79 2.89
N LYS A 138 7.19 -12.77 2.00
CA LYS A 138 6.61 -12.81 0.66
C LYS A 138 5.08 -12.92 0.71
N GLU A 139 4.53 -13.70 1.63
CA GLU A 139 3.08 -13.83 1.78
C GLU A 139 2.44 -12.55 2.33
N ILE A 140 3.08 -11.92 3.32
CA ILE A 140 2.65 -10.62 3.85
C ILE A 140 2.67 -9.57 2.75
N TYR A 141 3.78 -9.46 2.02
CA TYR A 141 3.93 -8.55 0.87
C TYR A 141 2.82 -8.78 -0.16
N ASN A 142 2.59 -10.03 -0.57
CA ASN A 142 1.57 -10.37 -1.55
C ASN A 142 0.15 -10.05 -1.06
N LYS A 143 -0.13 -10.30 0.22
CA LYS A 143 -1.43 -9.99 0.83
C LYS A 143 -1.70 -8.49 0.89
N ILE A 144 -0.71 -7.67 1.22
CA ILE A 144 -0.80 -6.20 1.16
C ILE A 144 -0.93 -5.75 -0.29
N GLY A 145 -0.06 -6.23 -1.18
CA GLY A 145 -0.09 -5.92 -2.61
C GLY A 145 -1.44 -6.22 -3.25
N LYS A 146 -2.13 -7.28 -2.83
CA LYS A 146 -3.46 -7.64 -3.32
C LYS A 146 -4.63 -7.11 -2.47
N GLY A 147 -4.34 -6.59 -1.29
CA GLY A 147 -5.30 -6.24 -0.23
C GLY A 147 -6.26 -7.37 0.13
N THR A 148 -5.71 -8.57 0.30
CA THR A 148 -6.46 -9.79 0.61
C THR A 148 -6.26 -10.24 2.05
N GLY A 149 -7.36 -10.32 2.81
CA GLY A 149 -7.37 -10.75 4.21
C GLY A 149 -8.01 -9.72 5.12
N ASP A 150 -8.73 -10.18 6.15
CA ASP A 150 -9.41 -9.32 7.12
C ASP A 150 -8.43 -8.54 8.02
N ASP A 151 -7.21 -9.06 8.10
CA ASP A 151 -6.04 -8.55 8.80
C ASP A 151 -5.20 -7.56 7.98
N ILE A 152 -5.59 -7.29 6.73
CA ILE A 152 -4.87 -6.35 5.84
C ILE A 152 -5.59 -5.01 5.81
N ARG A 153 -4.83 -3.91 5.81
CA ARG A 153 -5.34 -2.57 5.45
C ARG A 153 -4.46 -1.95 4.38
N ILE A 154 -5.09 -1.24 3.45
CA ILE A 154 -4.41 -0.42 2.45
C ILE A 154 -4.82 1.03 2.72
N PHE A 155 -3.82 1.86 3.03
CA PHE A 155 -4.02 3.26 3.32
C PHE A 155 -3.91 4.12 2.06
N GLU A 156 -3.01 3.73 1.15
CA GLU A 156 -2.86 4.37 -0.15
C GLU A 156 -2.40 3.35 -1.19
N ARG A 157 -2.87 3.54 -2.43
CA ARG A 157 -2.46 2.71 -3.55
C ARG A 157 -2.42 3.52 -4.84
N GLY A 158 -1.19 3.76 -5.29
CA GLY A 158 -0.87 4.34 -6.58
C GLY A 158 -1.35 3.51 -7.76
N ALA A 159 -1.60 4.20 -8.87
CA ALA A 159 -2.12 3.58 -10.09
C ALA A 159 -1.12 2.63 -10.77
N THR A 160 0.20 2.85 -10.62
CA THR A 160 1.22 2.05 -11.32
C THR A 160 1.82 0.94 -10.48
N PHE A 161 1.69 1.01 -9.14
CA PHE A 161 2.17 -0.02 -8.22
C PHE A 161 1.50 -1.39 -8.37
N MET A 162 0.51 -1.50 -9.26
CA MET A 162 -0.15 -2.76 -9.62
C MET A 162 0.31 -3.34 -10.96
N ARG A 163 1.28 -2.71 -11.62
CA ARG A 163 1.83 -3.14 -12.91
C ARG A 163 3.19 -3.82 -12.82
N ILE A 164 3.76 -3.92 -11.62
CA ILE A 164 5.06 -4.57 -11.36
C ILE A 164 4.83 -5.99 -10.83
#